data_AF-A0A7Y5Q4T5-F1
#
_entry.id   AF-A0A7Y5Q4T5-F1
#
_cell.length_a   1.000
_cell.length_b   1.000
_cell.length_c   1.000
_cell.angle_alpha   90.00
_cell.angle_beta   90.00
_cell.angle_gamma   90.00
#
_symmetry.space_group_name_H-M   'P 1'
#
loop_
_entity.id
_entity.type
_entity.pdbx_description
1 polymer ?
#
loop_
_entity_poly.entity_id
_entity_poly.type
_entity_poly.pdbx_seq_one_letter_code
_entity_poly.pdbx_strand_id
1 'polypeptide(L)'
;GSGVLPWLGLAVVLALVGILFFALRNPNAEPPVAVTPVPSVLGQSEPQALLILQQAGLQGVVLQRLNSDTVPGGQVAEQDPAAGSEPPADQAVKLTISLGPRYVTVPDVKGLSEAEAKKLLPKYGLYASLASAHEPSQPNGVVTAQFPSPGQKVDKGGRVTLYVNRLPDEAPPASDEPPGETPPAEAPPEETPAPPAEQPSEPPAEGNPVDRVIDSAVEAAKEQAAEEIKARAERVKEQTRERIKEEREKLKERAKEVLTPNKGP
;
A
#
# COMPACT_ATOMS: atom_id res chain seq x y z
N GLY A 1 -7.31 -51.76 -45.53
CA GLY A 1 -6.56 -51.12 -46.61
C GLY A 1 -6.77 -49.63 -46.54
N SER A 2 -5.79 -48.92 -45.99
CA SER A 2 -5.68 -47.48 -45.79
C SER A 2 -5.61 -46.72 -47.12
N GLY A 3 -6.46 -45.70 -47.31
CA GLY A 3 -6.39 -44.84 -48.50
C GLY A 3 -6.96 -43.43 -48.37
N VAL A 4 -7.41 -43.00 -47.18
CA VAL A 4 -8.09 -41.70 -47.00
C VAL A 4 -7.30 -40.70 -46.13
N LEU A 5 -6.24 -41.15 -45.44
CA LEU A 5 -5.44 -40.30 -44.55
C LEU A 5 -4.44 -39.32 -45.23
N PRO A 6 -3.87 -39.53 -46.44
CA PRO A 6 -2.89 -38.58 -46.98
C PRO A 6 -3.54 -37.29 -47.54
N TRP A 7 -4.82 -37.35 -47.92
CA TRP A 7 -5.53 -36.22 -48.51
C TRP A 7 -5.95 -35.16 -47.50
N LEU A 8 -6.22 -35.54 -46.23
CA LEU A 8 -6.53 -34.60 -45.16
C LEU A 8 -5.33 -33.71 -44.81
N GLY A 9 -4.12 -34.29 -44.77
CA GLY A 9 -2.90 -33.51 -44.55
C GLY A 9 -2.66 -32.49 -45.67
N LEU A 10 -2.85 -32.91 -46.93
CA LEU A 10 -2.72 -32.03 -48.09
C LEU A 10 -3.79 -30.92 -48.10
N ALA A 11 -5.05 -31.24 -47.74
CA ALA A 11 -6.12 -30.25 -47.67
C ALA A 11 -5.86 -29.19 -46.60
N VAL A 12 -5.30 -29.56 -45.44
CA VAL A 12 -4.92 -28.61 -44.39
C VAL A 12 -3.75 -27.72 -44.84
N VAL A 13 -2.73 -28.30 -45.50
CA VAL A 13 -1.60 -27.51 -46.03
C VAL A 13 -2.08 -26.56 -47.13
N LEU A 14 -2.95 -26.99 -48.04
CA LEU A 14 -3.53 -26.13 -49.08
C LEU A 14 -4.43 -25.03 -48.50
N ALA A 15 -5.17 -25.31 -47.43
CA ALA A 15 -5.95 -24.30 -46.71
C ALA A 15 -5.03 -23.25 -46.05
N LEU A 16 -3.95 -23.66 -45.40
CA LEU A 16 -2.98 -22.76 -44.78
C LEU A 16 -2.24 -21.91 -45.83
N VAL A 17 -1.85 -22.49 -46.96
CA VAL A 17 -1.22 -21.78 -48.09
C VAL A 17 -2.21 -20.83 -48.76
N GLY A 18 -3.48 -21.22 -48.89
CA GLY A 18 -4.55 -20.37 -49.42
C GLY A 18 -4.85 -19.16 -48.53
N ILE A 19 -4.90 -19.35 -47.21
CA ILE A 19 -5.04 -18.26 -46.23
C ILE A 19 -3.82 -17.33 -46.28
N LEU A 20 -2.61 -17.90 -46.36
CA LEU A 20 -1.37 -17.11 -46.48
C LEU A 20 -1.33 -16.32 -47.79
N PHE A 21 -1.74 -16.91 -48.91
CA PHE A 21 -1.82 -16.23 -50.21
C PHE A 21 -2.91 -15.15 -50.25
N PHE A 22 -4.06 -15.40 -49.65
CA PHE A 22 -5.15 -14.42 -49.53
C PHE A 22 -4.76 -13.23 -48.65
N ALA A 23 -4.07 -13.49 -47.52
CA ALA A 23 -3.54 -12.45 -46.65
C ALA A 23 -2.42 -11.63 -47.32
N LEU A 24 -1.53 -12.27 -48.08
CA LEU A 24 -0.49 -11.57 -48.86
C LEU A 24 -1.05 -10.76 -50.04
N ARG A 25 -2.24 -11.10 -50.53
CA ARG A 25 -2.88 -10.43 -51.67
C ARG A 25 -3.86 -9.33 -51.25
N ASN A 26 -4.30 -9.32 -50.00
CA ASN A 26 -5.22 -8.34 -49.46
C ASN A 26 -4.48 -7.45 -48.43
N PRO A 27 -3.90 -6.31 -48.84
CA PRO A 27 -3.09 -5.45 -47.95
C PRO A 27 -3.88 -4.81 -46.81
N ASN A 28 -5.22 -4.98 -46.80
CA ASN A 28 -6.14 -4.54 -45.75
C ASN A 28 -6.67 -5.70 -44.89
N ALA A 29 -6.18 -6.93 -45.07
CA ALA A 29 -6.52 -8.02 -44.15
C ALA A 29 -5.80 -7.77 -42.82
N GLU A 30 -6.46 -7.04 -41.92
CA GLU A 30 -6.00 -6.91 -40.54
C GLU A 30 -5.88 -8.32 -39.93
N PRO A 31 -4.73 -8.69 -39.34
CA PRO A 31 -4.64 -9.93 -38.60
C PRO A 31 -5.72 -9.93 -37.52
N PRO A 32 -6.39 -11.06 -37.25
CA PRO A 32 -7.34 -11.13 -36.15
C PRO A 32 -6.62 -10.67 -34.87
N VAL A 33 -7.07 -9.55 -34.31
CA VAL A 33 -6.52 -9.03 -33.06
C VAL A 33 -6.68 -10.12 -32.00
N ALA A 34 -5.57 -10.63 -31.50
CA ALA A 34 -5.57 -11.60 -30.42
C ALA A 34 -6.08 -10.88 -29.16
N VAL A 35 -7.38 -10.98 -28.90
CA VAL A 35 -8.01 -10.45 -27.69
C VAL A 35 -7.49 -11.27 -26.52
N THR A 36 -6.75 -10.60 -25.63
CA THR A 36 -6.26 -11.22 -24.41
C THR A 36 -7.33 -11.04 -23.35
N PRO A 37 -7.91 -12.14 -22.81
CA PRO A 37 -8.95 -12.02 -21.80
C PRO A 37 -8.38 -11.36 -20.55
N VAL A 38 -9.14 -10.42 -19.98
CA VAL A 38 -8.73 -9.68 -18.78
C VAL A 38 -8.62 -10.65 -17.59
N PRO A 39 -7.46 -10.75 -16.92
CA PRO A 39 -7.32 -11.60 -15.74
C PRO A 39 -8.08 -11.01 -14.55
N SER A 40 -8.55 -11.86 -13.64
CA SER A 40 -9.14 -11.43 -12.39
C SER A 40 -8.07 -10.96 -11.42
N VAL A 41 -8.16 -9.71 -10.97
CA VAL A 41 -7.30 -9.16 -9.90
C VAL A 41 -8.08 -8.79 -8.65
N LEU A 42 -9.36 -9.16 -8.56
CA LEU A 42 -10.19 -8.93 -7.37
C LEU A 42 -9.56 -9.57 -6.12
N GLY A 43 -9.50 -8.82 -5.02
CA GLY A 43 -8.89 -9.24 -3.76
C GLY A 43 -7.35 -9.29 -3.76
N GLN A 44 -6.69 -9.09 -4.91
CA GLN A 44 -5.24 -8.96 -4.94
C GLN A 44 -4.81 -7.61 -4.37
N SER A 45 -3.61 -7.54 -3.82
CA SER A 45 -3.02 -6.25 -3.44
C SER A 45 -2.81 -5.38 -4.70
N GLU A 46 -2.93 -4.07 -4.57
CA GLU A 46 -2.67 -3.11 -5.66
C GLU A 46 -1.37 -3.41 -6.45
N PRO A 47 -0.19 -3.60 -5.81
CA PRO A 47 1.03 -3.91 -6.55
C PRO A 47 0.99 -5.26 -7.28
N GLN A 48 0.35 -6.28 -6.69
CA GLN A 48 0.20 -7.58 -7.35
C GLN A 48 -0.78 -7.51 -8.53
N ALA A 49 -1.88 -6.78 -8.37
CA ALA A 49 -2.87 -6.58 -9.43
C ALA A 49 -2.25 -5.90 -10.66
N LEU A 50 -1.47 -4.84 -10.44
CA LEU A 50 -0.75 -4.14 -11.52
C LEU A 50 0.26 -5.07 -12.21
N LEU A 51 0.97 -5.90 -11.45
CA LEU A 51 1.91 -6.87 -12.00
C LEU A 51 1.21 -7.94 -12.86
N ILE A 52 0.10 -8.49 -12.39
CA ILE A 52 -0.70 -9.49 -13.13
C ILE A 52 -1.20 -8.91 -14.45
N LEU A 53 -1.73 -7.68 -14.42
CA LEU A 53 -2.21 -7.00 -15.62
C LEU A 53 -1.06 -6.73 -16.61
N GLN A 54 0.08 -6.25 -16.10
CA GLN A 54 1.26 -6.01 -16.93
C GLN A 54 1.77 -7.31 -17.58
N GLN A 55 1.78 -8.43 -16.84
CA GLN A 55 2.17 -9.74 -17.37
C GLN A 55 1.21 -10.26 -18.44
N ALA A 56 -0.07 -9.89 -18.36
CA ALA A 56 -1.07 -10.16 -19.39
C ALA A 56 -1.02 -9.17 -20.57
N GLY A 57 -0.06 -8.22 -20.58
CA GLY A 57 0.05 -7.19 -21.62
C GLY A 57 -1.00 -6.08 -21.52
N LEU A 58 -1.71 -5.98 -20.39
CA LEU A 58 -2.75 -5.00 -20.13
C LEU A 58 -2.22 -3.87 -19.24
N GLN A 59 -2.73 -2.66 -19.44
CA GLN A 59 -2.40 -1.52 -18.59
C GLN A 59 -3.41 -1.41 -17.44
N GLY A 60 -2.95 -1.60 -16.20
CA GLY A 60 -3.75 -1.35 -15.01
C GLY A 60 -3.63 0.09 -14.54
N VAL A 61 -4.74 0.74 -14.22
CA VAL A 61 -4.77 2.09 -13.64
C VAL A 61 -5.66 2.11 -12.41
N VAL A 62 -5.18 2.73 -11.32
CA VAL A 62 -6.02 2.97 -10.14
C VAL A 62 -6.89 4.18 -10.42
N LEU A 63 -8.20 3.95 -10.56
CA LEU A 63 -9.16 5.02 -10.83
C LEU A 63 -9.49 5.79 -9.54
N GLN A 64 -9.75 5.06 -8.46
CA GLN A 64 -10.20 5.61 -7.20
C GLN A 64 -9.93 4.67 -6.03
N ARG A 65 -10.04 5.21 -4.82
CA ARG A 65 -9.96 4.45 -3.58
C ARG A 65 -11.23 4.69 -2.76
N LEU A 66 -11.91 3.62 -2.37
CA LEU A 66 -13.19 3.69 -1.63
C LEU A 66 -13.16 2.77 -0.41
N ASN A 67 -13.91 3.12 0.62
CA ASN A 67 -14.12 2.24 1.77
C ASN A 67 -14.95 1.02 1.38
N SER A 68 -14.59 -0.14 1.92
CA SER A 68 -15.35 -1.38 1.76
C SER A 68 -15.34 -2.14 3.08
N ASP A 69 -16.53 -2.58 3.52
CA ASP A 69 -16.68 -3.36 4.74
C ASP A 69 -16.29 -4.84 4.53
N THR A 70 -16.21 -5.29 3.28
CA THR A 70 -15.96 -6.69 2.91
C THR A 70 -14.57 -6.93 2.34
N VAL A 71 -13.94 -5.91 1.74
CA VAL A 71 -12.62 -6.02 1.11
C VAL A 71 -11.56 -5.35 2.00
N PRO A 72 -10.50 -6.05 2.42
CA PRO A 72 -9.41 -5.46 3.19
C PRO A 72 -8.77 -4.25 2.49
N GLY A 73 -8.28 -3.29 3.28
CA GLY A 73 -7.60 -2.12 2.75
C GLY A 73 -6.34 -2.48 1.96
N GLY A 74 -6.12 -1.80 0.84
CA GLY A 74 -5.00 -2.03 -0.08
C GLY A 74 -5.23 -3.12 -1.12
N GLN A 75 -6.40 -3.77 -1.12
CA GLN A 75 -6.77 -4.77 -2.13
C GLN A 75 -7.73 -4.19 -3.18
N VAL A 76 -7.76 -4.78 -4.37
CA VAL A 76 -8.71 -4.44 -5.42
C VAL A 76 -10.12 -4.85 -5.00
N ALA A 77 -11.00 -3.87 -4.85
CA ALA A 77 -12.41 -4.07 -4.55
C ALA A 77 -13.23 -4.29 -5.83
N GLU A 78 -12.91 -3.52 -6.89
CA GLU A 78 -13.58 -3.62 -8.18
C GLU A 78 -12.58 -3.43 -9.31
N GLN A 79 -12.91 -4.02 -10.45
CA GLN A 79 -12.12 -3.99 -11.66
C GLN A 79 -13.06 -3.80 -12.87
N ASP A 80 -12.70 -2.88 -13.75
CA ASP A 80 -13.42 -2.61 -15.01
C ASP A 80 -12.39 -2.42 -16.13
N PRO A 81 -12.41 -3.22 -17.21
CA PRO A 81 -13.37 -4.28 -17.55
C PRO A 81 -13.34 -5.50 -16.62
N ALA A 82 -14.48 -6.20 -16.50
CA ALA A 82 -14.61 -7.39 -15.68
C ALA A 82 -13.68 -8.53 -16.14
N ALA A 83 -13.31 -9.42 -15.23
CA ALA A 83 -12.48 -10.58 -15.56
C ALA A 83 -13.12 -11.43 -16.68
N GLY A 84 -12.29 -11.91 -17.61
CA GLY A 84 -12.71 -12.68 -18.78
C GLY A 84 -13.28 -11.85 -19.93
N SER A 85 -13.44 -10.53 -19.76
CA SER A 85 -13.81 -9.65 -20.87
C SER A 85 -12.64 -9.44 -21.83
N GLU A 86 -12.98 -9.04 -23.06
CA GLU A 86 -12.06 -8.83 -24.17
C GLU A 86 -12.15 -7.38 -24.64
N PRO A 87 -11.60 -6.42 -23.89
CA PRO A 87 -11.64 -5.02 -24.27
C PRO A 87 -10.70 -4.74 -25.46
N PRO A 88 -10.87 -3.59 -26.15
CA PRO A 88 -9.92 -3.11 -27.15
C PRO A 88 -8.49 -3.06 -26.60
N ALA A 89 -7.50 -3.31 -27.46
CA ALA A 89 -6.09 -3.49 -27.07
C ALA A 89 -5.46 -2.29 -26.32
N ASP A 90 -6.07 -1.11 -26.44
CA ASP A 90 -5.68 0.17 -25.88
C ASP A 90 -6.52 0.60 -24.66
N GLN A 91 -7.54 -0.17 -24.29
CA GLN A 91 -8.35 0.12 -23.11
C GLN A 91 -7.62 -0.34 -21.83
N ALA A 92 -7.35 0.62 -20.93
CA ALA A 92 -6.81 0.33 -19.61
C ALA A 92 -7.85 -0.32 -18.69
N VAL A 93 -7.38 -1.24 -17.85
CA VAL A 93 -8.15 -1.87 -16.77
C VAL A 93 -8.11 -0.95 -15.55
N LYS A 94 -9.26 -0.37 -15.23
CA LYS A 94 -9.50 0.51 -14.09
C LYS A 94 -9.71 -0.32 -12.83
N LEU A 95 -9.01 0.06 -11.77
CA LEU A 95 -9.08 -0.59 -10.46
C LEU A 95 -9.65 0.39 -9.43
N THR A 96 -10.62 -0.08 -8.64
CA THR A 96 -11.03 0.56 -7.40
C THR A 96 -10.33 -0.16 -6.25
N ILE A 97 -9.50 0.55 -5.50
CA ILE A 97 -8.77 -0.02 -4.36
C ILE A 97 -9.56 0.22 -3.07
N SER A 98 -9.71 -0.82 -2.26
CA SER A 98 -10.34 -0.71 -0.95
C SER A 98 -9.46 0.08 0.01
N LEU A 99 -10.06 0.98 0.78
CA LEU A 99 -9.47 1.60 1.96
C LEU A 99 -9.75 0.79 3.24
N GLY A 100 -10.51 -0.30 3.11
CA GLY A 100 -11.07 -1.09 4.20
C GLY A 100 -12.30 -0.43 4.85
N PRO A 101 -12.79 -0.99 5.96
CA PRO A 101 -13.95 -0.48 6.66
C PRO A 101 -13.70 0.95 7.14
N ARG A 102 -14.69 1.82 6.94
CA ARG A 102 -14.64 3.20 7.46
C ARG A 102 -14.77 3.22 8.97
N TYR A 103 -15.66 2.38 9.49
CA TYR A 103 -15.97 2.30 10.91
C TYR A 103 -15.48 0.98 11.48
N VAL A 104 -15.03 1.02 12.72
CA VAL A 104 -14.63 -0.14 13.51
C VAL A 104 -15.43 -0.17 14.80
N THR A 105 -15.68 -1.37 15.30
CA THR A 105 -16.39 -1.56 16.57
C THR A 105 -15.41 -1.42 17.73
N VAL A 106 -15.76 -0.62 18.71
CA VAL A 106 -14.98 -0.44 19.94
C VAL A 106 -15.00 -1.75 20.74
N PRO A 107 -13.84 -2.38 21.02
CA PRO A 107 -13.77 -3.58 21.84
C PRO A 107 -14.03 -3.25 23.32
N ASP A 108 -14.43 -4.24 24.09
CA ASP A 108 -14.44 -4.15 25.55
C ASP A 108 -13.02 -4.36 26.09
N VAL A 109 -12.49 -3.35 26.75
CA VAL A 109 -11.19 -3.35 27.41
C VAL A 109 -11.31 -3.08 28.90
N LYS A 110 -12.53 -2.98 29.43
CA LYS A 110 -12.75 -2.84 30.87
C LYS A 110 -12.23 -4.07 31.62
N GLY A 111 -11.55 -3.85 32.72
CA GLY A 111 -10.94 -4.91 33.53
C GLY A 111 -9.61 -5.45 33.00
N LEU A 112 -9.17 -5.04 31.80
CA LEU A 112 -7.82 -5.34 31.31
C LEU A 112 -6.79 -4.42 31.97
N SER A 113 -5.53 -4.86 31.98
CA SER A 113 -4.42 -3.96 32.33
C SER A 113 -4.21 -2.89 31.25
N GLU A 114 -3.65 -1.75 31.65
CA GLU A 114 -3.27 -0.67 30.72
C GLU A 114 -2.40 -1.19 29.55
N ALA A 115 -1.45 -2.09 29.85
CA ALA A 115 -0.55 -2.65 28.85
C ALA A 115 -1.27 -3.57 27.84
N GLU A 116 -2.23 -4.37 28.30
CA GLU A 116 -3.05 -5.22 27.43
C GLU A 116 -3.98 -4.39 26.54
N ALA A 117 -4.65 -3.38 27.13
CA ALA A 117 -5.53 -2.50 26.38
C ALA A 117 -4.77 -1.73 25.28
N LYS A 118 -3.57 -1.23 25.58
CA LYS A 118 -2.66 -0.60 24.60
C LYS A 118 -2.25 -1.53 23.46
N LYS A 119 -2.12 -2.84 23.72
CA LYS A 119 -1.81 -3.85 22.69
C LYS A 119 -3.04 -4.30 21.91
N LEU A 120 -4.24 -4.24 22.50
CA LEU A 120 -5.48 -4.71 21.89
C LEU A 120 -6.05 -3.69 20.90
N LEU A 121 -6.17 -2.42 21.31
CA LEU A 121 -6.83 -1.38 20.51
C LEU A 121 -6.27 -1.23 19.08
N PRO A 122 -4.95 -1.26 18.85
CA PRO A 122 -4.39 -1.16 17.50
C PRO A 122 -4.82 -2.30 16.57
N LYS A 123 -5.13 -3.49 17.11
CA LYS A 123 -5.62 -4.64 16.30
C LYS A 123 -6.99 -4.36 15.70
N TYR A 124 -7.77 -3.47 16.31
CA TYR A 124 -9.05 -2.98 15.82
C TYR A 124 -8.91 -1.67 15.02
N GLY A 125 -7.68 -1.19 14.80
CA GLY A 125 -7.43 0.10 14.16
C GLY A 125 -7.79 1.29 15.06
N LEU A 126 -7.67 1.14 16.38
CA LEU A 126 -7.97 2.17 17.38
C LEU A 126 -6.72 2.54 18.19
N TYR A 127 -6.72 3.76 18.73
CA TYR A 127 -5.64 4.25 19.60
C TYR A 127 -6.11 4.44 21.03
N ALA A 128 -5.24 4.12 21.99
CA ALA A 128 -5.49 4.40 23.39
C ALA A 128 -5.25 5.89 23.71
N SER A 129 -6.15 6.49 24.48
CA SER A 129 -5.91 7.73 25.23
C SER A 129 -6.07 7.40 26.70
N LEU A 130 -5.16 7.85 27.57
CA LEU A 130 -5.22 7.50 28.99
C LEU A 130 -5.79 8.66 29.80
N ALA A 131 -6.66 8.32 30.74
CA ALA A 131 -7.12 9.20 31.80
C ALA A 131 -6.93 8.48 33.14
N SER A 132 -6.61 9.23 34.18
CA SER A 132 -6.52 8.67 35.54
C SER A 132 -7.93 8.55 36.12
N ALA A 133 -8.22 7.41 36.74
CA ALA A 133 -9.36 7.21 37.61
C ALA A 133 -8.85 6.76 38.99
N HIS A 134 -9.69 6.95 40.01
CA HIS A 134 -9.36 6.52 41.36
C HIS A 134 -10.52 5.68 41.92
N GLU A 135 -10.26 4.39 42.05
CA GLU A 135 -11.17 3.40 42.63
C GLU A 135 -10.39 2.53 43.62
N PRO A 136 -10.48 2.82 44.94
CA PRO A 136 -9.76 2.08 45.99
C PRO A 136 -10.03 0.58 46.01
N SER A 137 -11.18 0.15 45.50
CA SER A 137 -11.60 -1.25 45.44
C SER A 137 -11.03 -2.02 44.25
N GLN A 138 -10.37 -1.36 43.29
CA GLN A 138 -9.80 -2.00 42.12
C GLN A 138 -8.26 -2.03 42.18
N PRO A 139 -7.60 -2.98 41.50
CA PRO A 139 -6.13 -2.98 41.39
C PRO A 139 -5.61 -1.75 40.66
N ASN A 140 -4.40 -1.30 41.00
CA ASN A 140 -3.70 -0.24 40.29
C ASN A 140 -3.35 -0.69 38.86
N GLY A 141 -3.46 0.20 37.87
CA GLY A 141 -3.11 -0.06 36.47
C GLY A 141 -4.18 -0.82 35.67
N VAL A 142 -5.38 -1.03 36.21
CA VAL A 142 -6.51 -1.67 35.53
C VAL A 142 -7.44 -0.62 34.94
N VAL A 143 -7.99 -0.89 33.75
CA VAL A 143 -8.99 -0.03 33.10
C VAL A 143 -10.33 -0.19 33.82
N THR A 144 -10.79 0.86 34.51
CA THR A 144 -12.07 0.88 35.23
C THR A 144 -13.25 1.25 34.33
N ALA A 145 -12.99 2.12 33.36
CA ALA A 145 -13.97 2.57 32.38
C ALA A 145 -13.30 2.88 31.04
N GLN A 146 -14.13 2.92 29.99
CA GLN A 146 -13.69 3.32 28.65
C GLN A 146 -14.73 4.24 28.01
N PHE A 147 -14.27 5.08 27.10
CA PHE A 147 -15.13 5.89 26.23
C PHE A 147 -14.51 5.99 24.84
N PRO A 148 -15.25 5.73 23.74
CA PRO A 148 -16.65 5.32 23.69
C PRO A 148 -16.93 3.92 24.27
N SER A 149 -18.20 3.62 24.54
CA SER A 149 -18.59 2.34 25.16
C SER A 149 -18.34 1.14 24.23
N PRO A 150 -18.15 -0.07 24.78
CA PRO A 150 -18.00 -1.28 23.98
C PRO A 150 -19.16 -1.46 23.00
N GLY A 151 -18.87 -1.93 21.79
CA GLY A 151 -19.86 -2.17 20.74
C GLY A 151 -20.24 -0.94 19.91
N GLN A 152 -19.84 0.28 20.32
CA GLN A 152 -20.07 1.48 19.51
C GLN A 152 -19.20 1.44 18.24
N LYS A 153 -19.71 2.03 17.15
CA LYS A 153 -18.96 2.22 15.91
C LYS A 153 -18.27 3.58 15.94
N VAL A 154 -16.96 3.58 15.68
CA VAL A 154 -16.14 4.79 15.58
C VAL A 154 -15.35 4.75 14.28
N ASP A 155 -14.92 5.89 13.77
CA ASP A 155 -14.04 5.92 12.60
C ASP A 155 -12.74 5.15 12.89
N LYS A 156 -12.27 4.40 11.89
CA LYS A 156 -10.97 3.73 11.95
C LYS A 156 -9.88 4.78 12.16
N GLY A 157 -8.96 4.52 13.09
CA GLY A 157 -7.97 5.49 13.56
C GLY A 157 -8.47 6.37 14.70
N GLY A 158 -9.71 6.17 15.17
CA GLY A 158 -10.27 6.86 16.32
C GLY A 158 -9.55 6.54 17.64
N ARG A 159 -9.80 7.39 18.66
CA ARG A 159 -9.24 7.22 20.01
C ARG A 159 -10.30 6.66 20.96
N VAL A 160 -9.87 5.76 21.83
CA VAL A 160 -10.63 5.26 22.98
C VAL A 160 -9.93 5.74 24.24
N THR A 161 -10.63 6.56 25.02
CA THR A 161 -10.18 7.00 26.35
C THR A 161 -10.35 5.86 27.34
N LEU A 162 -9.26 5.50 28.00
CA LEU A 162 -9.17 4.47 29.02
C LEU A 162 -8.98 5.16 30.36
N TYR A 163 -9.95 4.99 31.25
CA TYR A 163 -9.84 5.42 32.63
C TYR A 163 -9.12 4.33 33.40
N VAL A 164 -7.84 4.57 33.69
CA VAL A 164 -6.98 3.60 34.38
C VAL A 164 -6.96 3.94 35.85
N ASN A 165 -7.25 2.94 36.69
CA ASN A 165 -7.14 3.10 38.13
C ASN A 165 -5.70 3.42 38.51
N ARG A 166 -5.51 4.55 39.18
CA ARG A 166 -4.23 4.95 39.73
C ARG A 166 -4.41 5.22 41.21
N LEU A 167 -3.43 4.79 41.99
CA LEU A 167 -3.30 5.30 43.35
C LEU A 167 -3.11 6.82 43.25
N PRO A 168 -3.72 7.62 44.14
CA PRO A 168 -3.41 9.04 44.22
C PRO A 168 -1.90 9.12 44.36
N ASP A 169 -1.25 9.98 43.57
CA ASP A 169 0.14 10.33 43.85
C ASP A 169 0.18 10.70 45.32
N GLU A 170 0.99 9.97 46.09
CA GLU A 170 1.26 10.31 47.48
C GLU A 170 1.73 11.76 47.43
N ALA A 171 0.88 12.69 47.87
CA ALA A 171 1.24 14.08 47.95
C ALA A 171 2.57 14.13 48.71
N PRO A 172 3.56 14.93 48.27
CA PRO A 172 4.80 15.09 49.04
C PRO A 172 4.43 15.30 50.51
N PRO A 173 5.09 14.62 51.46
CA PRO A 173 4.66 14.60 52.85
C PRO A 173 4.44 16.04 53.30
N ALA A 174 3.25 16.29 53.85
CA ALA A 174 2.87 17.60 54.37
C ALA A 174 4.03 18.15 55.19
N SER A 175 4.58 19.28 54.75
CA SER A 175 5.56 20.02 55.55
C SER A 175 4.89 20.39 56.87
N ASP A 176 5.48 19.95 57.97
CA ASP A 176 5.14 20.38 59.32
C ASP A 176 5.12 21.92 59.41
N GLU A 177 3.95 22.54 59.60
CA GLU A 177 3.80 23.80 60.34
C GLU A 177 2.32 23.99 60.83
N PRO A 178 2.10 24.69 61.96
CA PRO A 178 1.01 24.47 62.93
C PRO A 178 -0.34 25.13 62.54
N PRO A 179 -1.45 24.85 63.28
CA PRO A 179 -2.75 25.41 62.94
C PRO A 179 -2.86 26.86 63.42
N GLY A 180 -3.19 27.78 62.51
CA GLY A 180 -3.43 29.17 62.87
C GLY A 180 -4.02 29.99 61.73
N GLU A 181 -5.33 30.23 61.84
CA GLU A 181 -6.05 31.41 61.35
C GLU A 181 -6.35 31.53 59.84
N THR A 182 -7.60 31.23 59.50
CA THR A 182 -8.32 31.77 58.34
C THR A 182 -8.37 33.30 58.35
N PRO A 183 -8.32 33.93 57.17
CA PRO A 183 -9.37 34.91 56.83
C PRO A 183 -9.97 34.68 55.41
N PRO A 184 -11.12 35.30 55.11
CA PRO A 184 -12.04 34.82 54.07
C PRO A 184 -11.84 35.45 52.69
N ALA A 185 -12.15 34.64 51.68
CA ALA A 185 -12.76 34.95 50.37
C ALA A 185 -12.41 36.27 49.65
N GLU A 186 -11.71 36.18 48.52
CA GLU A 186 -12.02 36.95 47.31
C GLU A 186 -11.41 36.27 46.06
N ALA A 187 -12.20 36.16 44.99
CA ALA A 187 -11.77 35.67 43.67
C ALA A 187 -11.71 36.87 42.69
N PRO A 188 -11.29 36.67 41.43
CA PRO A 188 -9.93 36.61 40.88
C PRO A 188 -9.56 37.92 40.12
N PRO A 189 -8.34 38.02 39.56
CA PRO A 189 -8.29 38.09 38.08
C PRO A 189 -7.12 37.30 37.44
N GLU A 190 -7.30 37.07 36.14
CA GLU A 190 -6.37 36.47 35.17
C GLU A 190 -5.03 37.23 35.08
N GLU A 191 -3.91 36.51 34.95
CA GLU A 191 -2.95 36.64 33.84
C GLU A 191 -1.69 35.75 34.02
N THR A 192 -1.24 35.21 32.89
CA THR A 192 -0.10 34.34 32.58
C THR A 192 1.24 34.66 33.30
N PRO A 193 2.03 33.63 33.68
CA PRO A 193 3.34 33.44 33.02
C PRO A 193 3.60 31.94 32.69
N ALA A 194 4.01 31.62 31.46
CA ALA A 194 5.41 31.40 31.03
C ALA A 194 6.06 30.10 31.60
N PRO A 195 6.90 29.41 30.81
CA PRO A 195 7.05 27.96 30.84
C PRO A 195 7.95 27.48 31.98
N PRO A 196 7.67 26.33 32.63
CA PRO A 196 8.65 25.72 33.51
C PRO A 196 9.84 25.18 32.72
N ALA A 197 11.01 25.57 33.20
CA ALA A 197 12.33 25.27 32.68
C ALA A 197 12.62 23.77 32.53
N GLU A 198 13.47 23.50 31.54
CA GLU A 198 14.16 22.25 31.28
C GLU A 198 14.74 21.64 32.57
N GLN A 199 14.23 20.47 32.97
CA GLN A 199 14.95 19.56 33.86
C GLN A 199 15.78 18.56 33.03
N PRO A 200 16.93 18.11 33.56
CA PRO A 200 18.00 17.53 32.77
C PRO A 200 17.59 16.19 32.17
N SER A 201 17.88 16.05 30.88
CA SER A 201 17.82 14.79 30.14
C SER A 201 18.53 13.66 30.87
N GLU A 202 17.77 12.66 31.32
CA GLU A 202 18.27 11.31 31.55
C GLU A 202 18.93 10.81 30.25
N PRO A 203 20.10 10.15 30.32
CA PRO A 203 20.70 9.55 29.14
C PRO A 203 19.75 8.46 28.59
N PRO A 204 19.57 8.36 27.26
CA PRO A 204 18.61 7.44 26.68
C PRO A 204 18.98 6.01 27.03
N ALA A 205 18.02 5.29 27.63
CA ALA A 205 18.08 3.86 27.82
C ALA A 205 18.37 3.18 26.47
N GLU A 206 19.40 2.34 26.43
CA GLU A 206 19.80 1.57 25.26
C GLU A 206 18.61 0.82 24.67
N GLY A 207 18.35 1.07 23.39
CA GLY A 207 17.22 0.51 22.65
C GLY A 207 17.14 -1.01 22.74
N ASN A 208 15.90 -1.48 22.88
CA ASN A 208 15.51 -2.89 22.90
C ASN A 208 16.22 -3.65 21.74
N PRO A 209 16.87 -4.80 21.97
CA PRO A 209 17.64 -5.52 20.95
C PRO A 209 16.88 -5.86 19.67
N VAL A 210 15.54 -5.94 19.74
CA VAL A 210 14.68 -6.16 18.56
C VAL A 210 14.63 -4.93 17.66
N ASP A 211 14.62 -3.72 18.22
CA ASP A 211 14.55 -2.47 17.45
C ASP A 211 15.85 -2.25 16.66
N ARG A 212 17.01 -2.64 17.20
CA ARG A 212 18.31 -2.61 16.48
C ARG A 212 18.37 -3.56 15.28
N VAL A 213 17.68 -4.71 15.37
CA VAL A 213 17.63 -5.66 14.25
C VAL A 213 16.69 -5.15 13.16
N ILE A 214 15.59 -4.50 13.53
CA ILE A 214 14.66 -3.88 12.58
C ILE A 214 15.35 -2.70 11.87
N ASP A 215 16.02 -1.81 12.60
CA ASP A 215 16.72 -0.67 12.00
C ASP A 215 17.86 -1.10 11.07
N SER A 216 18.63 -2.11 11.46
CA SER A 216 19.70 -2.64 10.58
C SER A 216 19.15 -3.37 9.35
N ALA A 217 18.02 -4.07 9.46
CA ALA A 217 17.34 -4.67 8.32
C ALA A 217 16.76 -3.62 7.36
N VAL A 218 16.23 -2.51 7.89
CA VAL A 218 15.70 -1.41 7.09
C VAL A 218 16.81 -0.69 6.33
N GLU A 219 17.96 -0.42 6.96
CA GLU A 219 19.09 0.21 6.26
C GLU A 219 19.73 -0.73 5.22
N ALA A 220 19.90 -2.01 5.54
CA ALA A 220 20.38 -3.00 4.56
C ALA A 220 19.45 -3.10 3.34
N ALA A 221 18.14 -3.05 3.54
CA ALA A 221 17.17 -3.06 2.44
C ALA A 221 17.24 -1.79 1.58
N LYS A 222 17.49 -0.62 2.18
CA LYS A 222 17.69 0.64 1.45
C LYS A 222 18.94 0.61 0.59
N GLU A 223 20.05 0.06 1.11
CA GLU A 223 21.30 -0.06 0.35
C GLU A 223 21.14 -1.01 -0.85
N GLN A 224 20.48 -2.16 -0.66
CA GLN A 224 20.18 -3.10 -1.75
C GLN A 224 19.31 -2.47 -2.84
N ALA A 225 18.25 -1.75 -2.45
CA ALA A 225 17.39 -1.06 -3.40
C ALA A 225 18.14 0.03 -4.19
N ALA A 226 19.02 0.77 -3.52
CA ALA A 226 19.84 1.80 -4.18
C ALA A 226 20.82 1.20 -5.20
N GLU A 227 21.43 0.05 -4.87
CA GLU A 227 22.34 -0.65 -5.78
C GLU A 227 21.61 -1.21 -7.01
N GLU A 228 20.43 -1.81 -6.83
CA GLU A 228 19.62 -2.31 -7.95
C GLU A 228 19.16 -1.18 -8.88
N ILE A 229 18.74 -0.04 -8.33
CA ILE A 229 18.35 1.13 -9.12
C ILE A 229 19.53 1.63 -9.95
N LYS A 230 20.72 1.72 -9.33
CA LYS A 230 21.95 2.14 -10.03
C LYS A 230 22.34 1.16 -11.14
N ALA A 231 22.30 -0.14 -10.86
CA ALA A 231 22.60 -1.18 -11.85
C ALA A 231 21.59 -1.20 -13.01
N ARG A 232 20.32 -0.91 -12.73
CA ARG A 232 19.27 -0.78 -13.76
C ARG A 232 19.48 0.47 -14.62
N ALA A 233 19.88 1.58 -14.02
CA ALA A 233 20.16 2.83 -14.74
C ALA A 233 21.33 2.67 -15.73
N GLU A 234 22.42 2.02 -15.32
CA GLU A 234 23.55 1.75 -16.22
C GLU A 234 23.15 0.80 -17.37
N ARG A 235 22.36 -0.26 -17.09
CA ARG A 235 21.83 -1.14 -18.15
C ARG A 235 20.98 -0.39 -19.18
N VAL A 236 20.12 0.51 -18.73
CA VAL A 236 19.29 1.33 -19.64
C VAL A 236 20.15 2.28 -20.47
N LYS A 237 21.18 2.89 -19.86
CA LYS A 237 22.12 3.76 -20.56
C LYS A 237 22.90 3.02 -21.64
N GLU A 238 23.36 1.81 -21.35
CA GLU A 238 24.06 0.96 -22.32
C GLU A 238 23.15 0.49 -23.46
N GLN A 239 21.93 0.03 -23.14
CA GLN A 239 20.93 -0.30 -24.16
C GLN A 239 20.60 0.89 -25.07
N THR A 240 20.49 2.09 -24.49
CA THR A 240 20.23 3.31 -25.27
C THR A 240 21.41 3.63 -26.19
N ARG A 241 22.64 3.45 -25.72
CA ARG A 241 23.85 3.67 -26.53
C ARG A 241 23.93 2.73 -27.72
N GLU A 242 23.65 1.44 -27.52
CA GLU A 242 23.65 0.46 -28.61
C GLU A 242 22.50 0.74 -29.60
N ARG A 243 21.30 1.08 -29.11
CA ARG A 243 20.18 1.44 -29.98
C ARG A 243 20.48 2.65 -30.87
N ILE A 244 21.15 3.67 -30.33
CA ILE A 244 21.59 4.85 -31.10
C ILE A 244 22.65 4.45 -32.15
N LYS A 245 23.56 3.55 -31.79
CA LYS A 245 24.60 3.07 -32.70
C LYS A 245 24.01 2.27 -33.87
N GLU A 246 23.07 1.36 -33.59
CA GLU A 246 22.34 0.60 -34.61
C GLU A 246 21.54 1.50 -35.55
N GLU A 247 20.79 2.46 -35.01
CA GLU A 247 20.05 3.45 -35.81
C GLU A 247 20.99 4.25 -36.70
N ARG A 248 22.15 4.66 -36.19
CA ARG A 248 23.15 5.39 -36.99
C ARG A 248 23.74 4.55 -38.12
N GLU A 249 23.99 3.27 -37.90
CA GLU A 249 24.47 2.36 -38.96
C GLU A 249 23.39 2.10 -40.01
N LYS A 250 22.13 1.87 -39.60
CA LYS A 250 20.99 1.79 -40.53
C LYS A 250 20.84 3.05 -41.36
N LEU A 251 21.05 4.23 -40.76
CA LEU A 251 20.96 5.50 -41.47
C LEU A 251 22.08 5.65 -42.51
N LYS A 252 23.29 5.18 -42.21
CA LYS A 252 24.41 5.16 -43.16
C LYS A 252 24.15 4.21 -44.33
N GLU A 253 23.64 3.01 -44.07
CA GLU A 253 23.29 2.05 -45.13
C GLU A 253 22.18 2.61 -46.03
N ARG A 254 21.13 3.19 -45.44
CA ARG A 254 20.08 3.90 -46.20
C ARG A 254 20.62 5.07 -47.02
N ALA A 255 21.51 5.88 -46.46
CA ALA A 255 22.12 6.99 -47.18
C ALA A 255 22.98 6.50 -48.35
N LYS A 256 23.67 5.37 -48.19
CA LYS A 256 24.48 4.73 -49.24
C LYS A 256 23.61 4.18 -50.37
N GLU A 257 22.47 3.60 -50.05
CA GLU A 257 21.48 3.11 -51.02
C GLU A 257 20.92 4.26 -51.87
N VAL A 258 20.58 5.38 -51.24
CA VAL A 258 20.09 6.61 -51.92
C VAL A 258 21.18 7.27 -52.79
N LEU A 259 22.45 7.13 -52.44
CA LEU A 259 23.58 7.73 -53.18
C LEU A 259 24.12 6.82 -54.30
N THR A 260 23.56 5.63 -54.53
CA THR A 260 23.92 4.83 -55.70
C THR A 260 23.37 5.50 -56.96
N PRO A 261 24.24 5.95 -57.90
CA PRO A 261 23.76 6.63 -59.09
C PRO A 261 22.98 5.64 -59.96
N ASN A 262 21.75 6.02 -60.30
CA ASN A 262 20.90 5.36 -61.28
C ASN A 262 21.65 5.29 -62.63
N LYS A 263 22.40 4.21 -62.86
CA LYS A 263 22.89 3.81 -64.18
C LYS A 263 21.73 3.16 -64.92
N GLY A 264 20.79 3.99 -65.36
CA GLY A 264 19.82 3.61 -66.38
C GLY A 264 20.45 3.74 -67.78
N PRO A 265 20.19 2.79 -68.69
CA PRO A 265 20.77 2.71 -70.03
C PRO A 265 20.33 3.82 -70.98
#